data_AF-A0A662S3N6-F1
#
_entry.id   AF-A0A662S3N6-F1
#
_cell.length_a   1.000
_cell.length_b   1.000
_cell.length_c   1.000
_cell.angle_alpha   90.00
_cell.angle_beta   90.00
_cell.angle_gamma   90.00
#
_symmetry.space_group_name_H-M   'P 1'
#
loop_
_entity.id
_entity.type
_entity.pdbx_description
1 polymer ?
#
loop_
_entity_poly.entity_id
_entity_poly.type
_entity_poly.pdbx_seq_one_letter_code
_entity_poly.pdbx_strand_id
1 'polypeptide(L)' 'MEGPSRKESEAHKIRFSTDSPKCLVSLGGGRAIMTYGPKFSFLGRLPYWLKKRIEKKFMKELDNLLSL' A
#
# COMPACT_ATOMS: atom_id res chain seq x y z
N MET A 1 -52.88 -1.76 -2.08
CA MET A 1 -52.02 -1.88 -0.88
C MET A 1 -50.62 -2.21 -1.37
N GLU A 2 -49.80 -1.18 -1.57
CA GLU A 2 -48.41 -1.35 -1.99
C GLU A 2 -47.55 -1.54 -0.73
N GLY A 3 -46.85 -2.68 -0.66
CA GLY A 3 -45.95 -2.99 0.45
C GLY A 3 -44.71 -2.08 0.45
N PRO A 4 -44.01 -1.95 1.59
CA PRO A 4 -42.85 -1.06 1.66
C PRO A 4 -41.73 -1.61 0.79
N SER A 5 -41.35 -0.82 -0.23
CA SER A 5 -40.13 -1.01 -1.01
C SER A 5 -38.94 -1.03 -0.04
N ARG A 6 -38.31 -2.20 0.10
CA ARG A 6 -37.12 -2.38 0.93
C ARG A 6 -36.03 -1.49 0.35
N LYS A 7 -35.71 -0.39 1.04
CA LYS A 7 -34.51 0.42 0.76
C LYS A 7 -33.33 -0.54 0.69
N GLU A 8 -32.79 -0.69 -0.51
CA GLU A 8 -31.55 -1.40 -0.79
C GLU A 8 -30.53 -0.82 0.17
N SER A 9 -30.07 -1.65 1.13
CA SER A 9 -28.99 -1.27 2.02
C SER A 9 -27.78 -1.00 1.13
N GLU A 10 -27.49 0.28 0.86
CA GLU A 10 -26.29 0.69 0.16
C GLU A 10 -25.11 0.01 0.86
N ALA A 11 -24.60 -1.04 0.23
CA ALA A 11 -23.51 -1.81 0.80
C ALA A 11 -22.34 -0.83 0.94
N HIS A 12 -22.00 -0.50 2.19
CA HIS A 12 -20.93 0.45 2.48
C HIS A 12 -19.60 -0.18 2.04
N LYS A 13 -19.27 -0.03 0.75
CA LYS A 13 -18.02 -0.51 0.17
C LYS A 13 -16.93 0.43 0.65
N ILE A 14 -16.11 -0.06 1.57
CA ILE A 14 -14.89 0.63 2.01
C ILE A 14 -14.01 0.80 0.76
N ARG A 15 -13.98 2.02 0.22
CA ARG A 15 -13.10 2.40 -0.89
C ARG A 15 -11.71 2.63 -0.30
N PHE A 16 -10.85 1.63 -0.38
CA PHE A 16 -9.43 1.84 -0.15
C PHE A 16 -8.90 2.72 -1.28
N SER A 17 -8.22 3.83 -0.94
CA SER A 17 -7.49 4.64 -1.91
C SER A 17 -6.60 3.73 -2.77
N THR A 18 -6.75 3.86 -4.09
CA THR A 18 -5.89 3.20 -5.09
C THR A 18 -4.64 4.02 -5.39
N ASP A 19 -4.47 5.15 -4.71
CA ASP A 19 -3.52 6.21 -5.09
C ASP A 19 -2.10 5.96 -4.58
N SER A 20 -1.89 4.88 -3.82
CA SER A 20 -0.60 4.48 -3.30
C SER A 20 -0.36 2.98 -3.44
N PRO A 21 0.92 2.53 -3.55
CA PRO A 21 1.22 1.13 -3.37
C PRO A 21 0.78 0.73 -1.96
N LYS A 22 -0.17 -0.21 -1.85
CA LYS A 22 -0.71 -0.68 -0.57
C LYS A 22 0.36 -1.33 0.29
N CYS A 23 1.35 -1.97 -0.32
CA CYS A 23 2.49 -2.50 0.42
C CYS A 23 3.73 -2.62 -0.46
N LEU A 24 4.88 -2.56 0.22
CA LEU A 24 6.20 -2.84 -0.35
C LEU A 24 6.96 -3.75 0.62
N VAL A 25 7.04 -5.04 0.30
CA VAL A 25 7.49 -6.09 1.23
C VAL A 25 8.72 -6.81 0.68
N SER A 26 9.80 -6.85 1.47
CA SER A 26 10.98 -7.65 1.14
C SER A 26 10.71 -9.14 1.36
N LEU A 27 11.12 -9.98 0.40
CA LEU A 27 11.03 -11.45 0.53
C LEU A 27 12.38 -12.11 0.87
N GLY A 28 13.44 -11.32 1.04
CA GLY A 28 14.81 -11.82 1.08
C GLY A 28 15.39 -12.05 -0.33
N GLY A 29 16.67 -12.45 -0.39
CA GLY A 29 17.35 -12.78 -1.66
C GLY A 29 17.39 -11.63 -2.70
N GLY A 30 17.34 -10.37 -2.25
CA GLY A 30 17.31 -9.21 -3.14
C GLY A 30 16.00 -9.02 -3.91
N ARG A 31 14.89 -9.58 -3.41
CA ARG A 31 13.56 -9.48 -4.02
C ARG A 31 12.56 -8.82 -3.08
N ALA A 32 11.59 -8.14 -3.66
CA ALA A 32 10.44 -7.60 -2.95
C ALA A 32 9.19 -7.64 -3.83
N ILE A 33 8.03 -7.61 -3.18
CA ILE A 33 6.73 -7.42 -3.80
C ILE A 33 6.28 -5.99 -3.56
N MET A 34 5.79 -5.35 -4.61
CA MET A 34 5.11 -4.07 -4.56
C MET A 34 3.68 -4.27 -5.05
N THR A 35 2.70 -3.94 -4.22
CA THR A 35 1.28 -4.13 -4.56
C THR A 35 0.61 -2.78 -4.75
N TYR A 36 -0.01 -2.58 -5.93
CA TYR A 36 -0.80 -1.40 -6.27
C TYR A 36 -2.28 -1.76 -6.40
N GLY A 37 -3.11 -1.18 -5.53
CA GLY A 37 -4.54 -1.45 -5.54
C GLY A 37 -4.89 -2.94 -5.35
N PRO A 38 -6.07 -3.38 -5.82
CA PRO A 38 -6.54 -4.75 -5.63
C PRO A 38 -6.06 -5.77 -6.67
N LYS A 39 -5.47 -5.33 -7.79
CA LYS A 39 -5.22 -6.21 -8.95
C LYS A 39 -3.77 -6.23 -9.47
N PHE A 40 -2.90 -5.31 -9.03
CA PHE A 40 -1.55 -5.23 -9.55
C PHE A 40 -0.53 -5.54 -8.47
N SER A 41 0.32 -6.52 -8.72
CA SER A 41 1.46 -6.87 -7.87
C SER A 41 2.69 -7.05 -8.76
N PHE A 42 3.78 -6.39 -8.39
CA PHE A 42 5.06 -6.49 -9.08
C PHE A 42 6.07 -7.16 -8.15
N LEU A 43 6.59 -8.31 -8.56
CA LEU A 43 7.64 -9.05 -7.84
C LEU A 43 8.97 -8.87 -8.56
N GLY A 44 10.02 -8.52 -7.82
CA GLY A 44 11.37 -8.60 -8.36
C GLY A 44 12.38 -7.69 -7.68
N ARG A 45 13.45 -7.38 -8.42
CA ARG A 45 14.55 -6.52 -7.96
C ARG A 45 14.18 -5.03 -7.94
N LEU A 46 13.32 -4.59 -8.85
CA LEU A 46 12.90 -3.19 -8.92
C LEU A 46 12.16 -2.74 -7.64
N PRO A 47 11.12 -3.45 -7.15
CA PRO A 47 10.54 -3.19 -5.84
C PRO A 47 11.55 -3.21 -4.70
N TYR A 48 12.52 -4.13 -4.75
CA TYR A 48 13.51 -4.27 -3.69
C TYR A 48 14.41 -3.04 -3.61
N TRP A 49 14.88 -2.57 -4.77
CA TRP A 49 15.67 -1.36 -4.85
C TRP A 49 14.88 -0.11 -4.41
N LEU A 50 13.62 -0.01 -4.84
CA LEU A 50 12.74 1.08 -4.41
C LEU A 50 12.58 1.09 -2.89
N LYS A 51 12.32 -0.07 -2.28
CA LYS A 51 12.20 -0.21 -0.82
C LYS A 51 13.44 0.28 -0.10
N LYS A 52 14.62 -0.13 -0.58
CA LYS A 52 15.89 0.27 0.03
C LYS A 52 16.16 1.77 -0.07
N ARG A 53 15.74 2.43 -1.16
CA ARG A 53 15.86 3.89 -1.29
C ARG A 53 14.94 4.62 -0.31
N ILE A 54 13.71 4.14 -0.15
CA ILE A 54 12.74 4.72 0.79
C ILE A 54 13.26 4.55 2.22
N GLU A 55 13.66 3.34 2.62
CA GLU A 55 14.25 3.07 3.94
C GLU A 55 15.45 3.98 4.24
N LYS A 56 16.37 4.11 3.28
CA LYS A 56 17.54 4.98 3.45
C LYS A 56 17.17 6.44 3.64
N LYS A 57 16.15 6.94 2.92
CA LYS A 57 15.66 8.31 3.06
C LYS A 57 15.06 8.51 4.45
N PHE A 58 14.17 7.61 4.88
CA PHE A 58 13.52 7.68 6.19
C PHE A 58 14.52 7.58 7.34
N MET A 59 15.51 6.69 7.26
CA MET A 59 16.53 6.61 8.31
C MET A 59 17.37 7.87 8.38
N LYS A 60 17.74 8.47 7.24
CA LYS A 60 18.44 9.75 7.24
C LYS A 60 17.60 10.87 7.86
N GLU A 61 16.30 10.92 7.56
CA GLU A 61 15.39 11.90 8.17
C GLU A 61 15.25 11.67 9.69
N LEU A 62 15.19 10.41 10.13
CA LEU A 62 15.17 10.04 11.53
C LEU A 62 16.47 10.41 12.25
N ASP A 63 17.63 10.11 11.66
CA ASP A 63 18.95 10.47 12.21
C ASP A 63 19.05 11.98 12.41
N ASN A 64 18.59 12.77 11.44
CA ASN A 64 18.56 14.23 11.55
C ASN A 64 17.67 14.70 12.70
N LEU A 65 16.49 14.08 12.87
CA LEU A 65 15.56 14.42 13.96
C LEU A 65 16.12 14.06 15.34
N LEU A 66 16.85 12.95 15.46
CA LEU A 66 17.44 12.48 16.71
C LEU A 66 18.79 13.14 17.04
N SER A 67 19.41 13.82 16.06
CA SER A 67 20.65 14.58 16.25
C SER A 67 20.45 16.00 16.81
N LEU A 68 19.19 16.40 17.03
CA LEU A 68 18.76 17.63 17.72
C LEU A 68 18.61 17.39 19.23
#